data_AF-R7Q804-F1
#
_entry.id   AF-R7Q804-F1
#
_cell.length_a   1.000
_cell.length_b   1.000
_cell.length_c   1.000
_cell.angle_alpha   90.00
_cell.angle_beta   90.00
_cell.angle_gamma   90.00
#
_symmetry.space_group_name_H-M   'P 1'
#
loop_
_entity.id
_entity.type
_entity.pdbx_description
1 polymer ?
#
loop_
_entity_poly.entity_id
_entity_poly.type
_entity_poly.pdbx_seq_one_letter_code
_entity_poly.pdbx_strand_id
1 'polypeptide(L)'
;MVSRSLTITRARIESNIPRKGKNALYNRDAAIEKFFDKVLRAAVQHLDMDKLKVLLIASPGYVKDGFYKYMGMEAARQDLRSIIDNKAKMVLCHASSGHKHAFHEVLTRPELQSRLAKTKAVSEVQALNDFHEMLGKDQDRAVYGPAHVNHAAEMGAIDKLLVTDTLFRAPDPEKRQKVVTLVENIKQSGATVNIFSTQHVTGEQLNLMSGIAAILRFPLPDLDDIEPEE
;
A
#
# COMPACT_ATOMS: atom_id res chain seq x y z
N MET A 1 -7.83 0.28 7.67
CA MET A 1 -7.94 -1.20 7.67
C MET A 1 -7.58 -1.69 6.29
N VAL A 2 -6.66 -2.65 6.21
CA VAL A 2 -6.17 -3.18 4.93
C VAL A 2 -6.59 -4.63 4.83
N SER A 3 -7.41 -4.90 3.82
CA SER A 3 -7.76 -6.25 3.38
C SER A 3 -6.89 -6.64 2.19
N ARG A 4 -7.07 -7.85 1.66
CA ARG A 4 -6.32 -8.37 0.51
C ARG A 4 -6.45 -7.51 -0.75
N SER A 5 -7.55 -6.77 -0.88
CA SER A 5 -7.91 -6.06 -2.12
C SER A 5 -8.35 -4.62 -1.88
N LEU A 6 -8.39 -4.17 -0.63
CA LEU A 6 -9.06 -2.92 -0.27
C LEU A 6 -8.37 -2.27 0.92
N THR A 7 -8.11 -0.96 0.78
CA THR A 7 -7.65 -0.12 1.88
C THR A 7 -8.74 0.87 2.26
N ILE A 8 -9.38 0.66 3.42
CA ILE A 8 -10.42 1.56 3.93
C ILE A 8 -9.84 2.46 5.03
N THR A 9 -10.02 3.77 4.86
CA THR A 9 -9.83 4.75 5.95
C THR A 9 -11.08 4.74 6.83
N ARG A 10 -10.98 4.23 8.05
CA ARG A 10 -12.13 4.14 8.98
C ARG A 10 -12.37 5.44 9.75
N ALA A 11 -11.29 6.12 10.15
CA ALA A 11 -11.35 7.38 10.85
C ALA A 11 -10.17 8.27 10.43
N ARG A 12 -10.39 9.58 10.36
CA ARG A 12 -9.37 10.61 10.23
C ARG A 12 -9.51 11.55 11.42
N ILE A 13 -8.48 11.65 12.24
CA ILE A 13 -8.50 12.45 13.46
C ILE A 13 -7.48 13.56 13.31
N GLU A 14 -7.94 14.80 13.41
CA GLU A 14 -7.10 15.99 13.37
C GLU A 14 -7.31 16.79 14.65
N SER A 15 -6.19 17.24 15.24
CA SER A 15 -6.20 18.07 16.43
C SER A 15 -5.11 19.11 16.32
N ASN A 16 -5.42 20.36 16.67
CA ASN A 16 -4.44 21.42 16.72
C ASN A 16 -3.58 21.26 17.99
N ILE A 17 -2.31 20.92 17.83
CA ILE A 17 -1.36 20.78 18.94
C ILE A 17 -0.55 22.08 19.05
N PRO A 18 -0.61 22.80 20.19
CA PRO A 18 0.08 24.06 20.35
C PRO A 18 1.61 23.88 20.21
N ARG A 19 2.25 24.83 19.53
CA ARG A 19 3.70 24.87 19.33
C ARG A 19 4.42 25.20 20.64
N LYS A 20 5.69 24.79 20.73
CA LYS A 20 6.51 24.96 21.94
C LYS A 20 6.70 26.45 22.26
N GLY A 21 6.30 26.87 23.45
CA GLY A 21 6.42 28.22 24.00
C GLY A 21 6.49 28.19 25.53
N LYS A 22 6.94 29.27 26.18
CA LYS A 22 7.29 29.29 27.62
C LYS A 22 6.17 28.82 28.58
N ASN A 23 4.90 29.10 28.27
CA ASN A 23 3.73 28.65 29.05
C ASN A 23 2.93 27.52 28.36
N ALA A 24 3.45 26.98 27.25
CA ALA A 24 2.70 26.06 26.38
C ALA A 24 3.03 24.58 26.59
N LEU A 25 3.96 24.23 27.48
CA LEU A 25 4.37 22.85 27.74
C LEU A 25 3.23 22.02 28.36
N TYR A 26 2.61 22.52 29.44
CA TYR A 26 1.49 21.84 30.10
C TYR A 26 0.27 21.69 29.17
N ASN A 27 -0.04 22.75 28.41
CA ASN A 27 -1.14 22.74 27.44
C ASN A 27 -0.87 21.80 26.26
N ARG A 28 0.39 21.58 25.90
CA ARG A 28 0.79 20.66 24.83
C ARG A 28 0.64 19.21 25.27
N ASP A 29 1.12 18.85 26.45
CA ASP A 29 1.05 17.47 26.93
C ASP A 29 -0.41 17.03 27.12
N ALA A 30 -1.25 17.90 27.71
CA ALA A 30 -2.69 17.68 27.81
C ALA A 30 -3.38 17.60 26.43
N ALA A 31 -2.92 18.36 25.42
CA ALA A 31 -3.45 18.28 24.06
C ALA A 31 -3.06 16.98 23.35
N ILE A 32 -1.84 16.50 23.56
CA ILE A 32 -1.36 15.21 23.04
C ILE A 32 -2.14 14.06 23.69
N GLU A 33 -2.37 14.11 25.00
CA GLU A 33 -3.15 13.10 25.70
C GLU A 33 -4.60 13.04 25.19
N LYS A 34 -5.24 14.21 25.01
CA LYS A 34 -6.58 14.30 24.37
C LYS A 34 -6.58 13.76 22.93
N PHE A 35 -5.50 13.95 22.18
CA PHE A 35 -5.37 13.37 20.85
C PHE A 35 -5.26 11.85 20.93
N PHE A 36 -4.45 11.31 21.83
CA PHE A 36 -4.31 9.86 22.04
C PHE A 36 -5.62 9.21 22.49
N ASP A 37 -6.38 9.84 23.38
CA ASP A 37 -7.72 9.38 23.77
C ASP A 37 -8.67 9.27 22.56
N LYS A 38 -8.72 10.30 21.70
CA LYS A 38 -9.52 10.25 20.46
C LYS A 38 -9.09 9.11 19.54
N VAL A 39 -7.78 8.89 19.39
CA VAL A 39 -7.24 7.80 18.54
C VAL A 39 -7.58 6.44 19.14
N LEU A 40 -7.45 6.26 20.45
CA LEU A 40 -7.79 5.02 21.14
C LEU A 40 -9.28 4.69 21.02
N ARG A 41 -10.17 5.68 21.21
CA ARG A 41 -11.61 5.49 21.04
C ARG A 41 -11.97 5.05 19.62
N ALA A 42 -11.40 5.70 18.62
CA ALA A 42 -11.62 5.32 17.22
C ALA A 42 -11.04 3.93 16.90
N ALA A 43 -9.90 3.56 17.51
CA ALA A 43 -9.32 2.24 17.40
C ALA A 43 -10.27 1.18 17.97
N VAL A 44 -10.77 1.34 19.20
CA VAL A 44 -11.71 0.41 19.83
C VAL A 44 -13.03 0.30 19.04
N GLN A 45 -13.53 1.41 18.51
CA GLN A 45 -14.80 1.43 17.76
C GLN A 45 -14.71 0.72 16.41
N HIS A 46 -13.57 0.81 15.72
CA HIS A 46 -13.44 0.34 14.33
C HIS A 46 -12.57 -0.90 14.15
N LEU A 47 -11.77 -1.28 15.15
CA LEU A 47 -10.82 -2.39 15.07
C LEU A 47 -11.32 -3.57 15.91
N ASP A 48 -11.61 -4.65 15.22
CA ASP A 48 -11.88 -5.96 15.82
C ASP A 48 -10.56 -6.73 15.94
N MET A 49 -9.96 -6.73 17.13
CA MET A 49 -8.62 -7.30 17.36
C MET A 49 -8.56 -8.82 17.14
N ASP A 50 -9.69 -9.52 17.22
CA ASP A 50 -9.74 -10.97 17.04
C ASP A 50 -9.61 -11.33 15.56
N LYS A 51 -10.23 -10.56 14.68
CA LYS A 51 -10.14 -10.73 13.22
C LYS A 51 -8.85 -10.16 12.62
N LEU A 52 -8.23 -9.19 13.29
CA LEU A 52 -7.00 -8.58 12.82
C LEU A 52 -5.80 -9.52 13.01
N LYS A 53 -5.01 -9.68 11.94
CA LYS A 53 -3.74 -10.41 11.99
C LYS A 53 -2.65 -9.61 12.69
N VAL A 54 -2.56 -8.32 12.35
CA VAL A 54 -1.52 -7.39 12.81
C VAL A 54 -2.13 -6.00 12.96
N LEU A 55 -1.74 -5.29 14.01
CA LEU A 55 -2.00 -3.86 14.21
C LEU A 55 -0.70 -3.08 14.00
N LEU A 56 -0.66 -2.26 12.96
CA LEU A 56 0.49 -1.39 12.67
C LEU A 56 0.27 -0.02 13.30
N ILE A 57 1.24 0.43 14.10
CA ILE A 57 1.28 1.78 14.66
C ILE A 57 2.50 2.47 14.06
N ALA A 58 2.26 3.46 13.19
CA ALA A 58 3.32 4.15 12.48
C ALA A 58 3.24 5.67 12.68
N SER A 59 4.40 6.30 12.90
CA SER A 59 4.51 7.75 13.00
C SER A 59 5.88 8.24 12.60
N PRO A 60 6.01 9.52 12.19
CA PRO A 60 7.29 10.21 12.19
C PRO A 60 7.75 10.46 13.64
N GLY A 61 8.98 10.08 13.96
CA GLY A 61 9.56 10.24 15.30
C GLY A 61 8.91 9.37 16.38
N TYR A 62 8.84 9.91 17.60
CA TYR A 62 8.53 9.17 18.85
C TYR A 62 7.04 9.11 19.23
N VAL A 63 6.14 9.60 18.36
CA VAL A 63 4.70 9.67 18.68
C VAL A 63 4.10 8.26 18.84
N LYS A 64 4.53 7.29 18.02
CA LYS A 64 4.13 5.88 18.11
C LYS A 64 4.46 5.27 19.47
N ASP A 65 5.62 5.59 20.04
CA ASP A 65 6.09 5.02 21.30
C ASP A 65 5.29 5.62 22.46
N GLY A 66 5.02 6.93 22.41
CA GLY A 66 4.14 7.61 23.34
C GLY A 66 2.72 7.06 23.31
N PHE A 67 2.14 6.89 22.12
CA PHE A 67 0.80 6.32 21.95
C PHE A 67 0.73 4.86 22.41
N TYR A 68 1.75 4.04 22.11
CA TYR A 68 1.79 2.65 22.55
C TYR A 68 1.78 2.52 24.08
N LYS A 69 2.56 3.37 24.77
CA LYS A 69 2.54 3.45 26.24
C LYS A 69 1.18 3.89 26.75
N TYR A 70 0.63 4.97 26.19
CA TYR A 70 -0.69 5.49 26.58
C TYR A 70 -1.80 4.45 26.42
N MET A 71 -1.86 3.79 25.26
CA MET A 71 -2.81 2.71 24.98
C MET A 71 -2.66 1.56 25.98
N GLY A 72 -1.43 1.18 26.35
CA GLY A 72 -1.19 0.13 27.34
C GLY A 72 -1.71 0.50 28.74
N MET A 73 -1.54 1.75 29.17
CA MET A 73 -2.03 2.24 30.46
C MET A 73 -3.56 2.33 30.49
N GLU A 74 -4.16 2.93 29.46
CA GLU A 74 -5.62 3.08 29.38
C GLU A 74 -6.33 1.74 29.18
N ALA A 75 -5.73 0.80 28.44
CA ALA A 75 -6.29 -0.55 28.33
C ALA A 75 -6.34 -1.26 29.69
N ALA A 76 -5.33 -1.09 30.55
CA ALA A 76 -5.34 -1.64 31.91
C ALA A 76 -6.36 -0.92 32.80
N ARG A 77 -6.51 0.40 32.65
CA ARG A 77 -7.46 1.20 33.42
C ARG A 77 -8.93 0.88 33.10
N GLN A 78 -9.23 0.63 31.82
CA GLN A 78 -10.58 0.38 31.32
C GLN A 78 -10.92 -1.12 31.15
N ASP A 79 -10.02 -2.02 31.58
CA ASP A 79 -10.10 -3.48 31.39
C ASP A 79 -10.41 -3.90 29.93
N LEU A 80 -9.74 -3.26 28.96
CA LEU A 80 -9.88 -3.56 27.53
C LEU A 80 -9.11 -4.83 27.17
N ARG A 81 -9.69 -6.00 27.48
CA ARG A 81 -9.10 -7.32 27.21
C ARG A 81 -8.69 -7.52 25.76
N SER A 82 -9.49 -7.02 24.82
CA SER A 82 -9.20 -7.09 23.38
C SER A 82 -7.85 -6.49 22.99
N ILE A 83 -7.39 -5.45 23.68
CA ILE A 83 -6.10 -4.80 23.44
C ILE A 83 -4.98 -5.51 24.24
N ILE A 84 -5.27 -5.90 25.49
CA ILE A 84 -4.32 -6.54 26.40
C ILE A 84 -3.87 -7.90 25.86
N ASP A 85 -4.81 -8.75 25.46
CA ASP A 85 -4.55 -10.11 25.00
C ASP A 85 -3.85 -10.12 23.62
N ASN A 86 -4.12 -9.10 22.81
CA ASN A 86 -3.58 -8.97 21.45
C ASN A 86 -2.33 -8.07 21.36
N LYS A 87 -1.64 -7.79 22.48
CA LYS A 87 -0.39 -6.99 22.48
C LYS A 87 0.67 -7.53 21.52
N ALA A 88 0.78 -8.85 21.36
CA ALA A 88 1.74 -9.49 20.46
C ALA A 88 1.47 -9.19 18.96
N LYS A 89 0.24 -8.82 18.60
CA LYS A 89 -0.14 -8.45 17.23
C LYS A 89 0.27 -7.02 16.87
N MET A 90 0.69 -6.22 17.84
CA MET A 90 1.02 -4.80 17.64
C MET A 90 2.47 -4.65 17.18
N VAL A 91 2.68 -3.86 16.13
CA VAL A 91 4.02 -3.58 15.61
C VAL A 91 4.21 -2.08 15.44
N LEU A 92 5.29 -1.56 16.03
CA LEU A 92 5.68 -0.16 15.95
C LEU A 92 6.58 0.04 14.74
N CYS A 93 6.21 0.97 13.86
CA CYS A 93 6.94 1.24 12.61
C CYS A 93 7.25 2.72 12.49
N HIS A 94 8.35 3.06 11.84
CA HIS A 94 8.60 4.45 11.45
C HIS A 94 7.88 4.76 10.12
N ALA A 95 7.30 5.95 10.02
CA ALA A 95 6.71 6.48 8.80
C ALA A 95 7.23 7.90 8.55
N SER A 96 7.47 8.27 7.30
CA SER A 96 7.84 9.64 6.92
C SER A 96 6.77 10.68 7.25
N SER A 97 5.49 10.32 7.15
CA SER A 97 4.37 11.22 7.41
C SER A 97 3.18 10.50 8.07
N GLY A 98 2.22 11.27 8.58
CA GLY A 98 0.95 10.76 9.11
C GLY A 98 -0.16 10.64 8.07
N HIS A 99 0.15 10.81 6.78
CA HIS A 99 -0.84 10.80 5.70
C HIS A 99 -0.91 9.44 5.00
N LYS A 100 -1.94 9.24 4.17
CA LYS A 100 -2.21 7.96 3.50
C LYS A 100 -1.05 7.43 2.65
N HIS A 101 -0.27 8.31 2.02
CA HIS A 101 0.86 7.91 1.18
C HIS A 101 2.00 7.23 1.96
N ALA A 102 2.22 7.65 3.22
CA ALA A 102 3.27 7.05 4.05
C ALA A 102 2.97 5.59 4.43
N PHE A 103 1.73 5.14 4.26
CA PHE A 103 1.35 3.76 4.45
C PHE A 103 2.12 2.80 3.52
N HIS A 104 2.40 3.23 2.27
CA HIS A 104 3.17 2.44 1.31
C HIS A 104 4.61 2.22 1.77
N GLU A 105 5.25 3.27 2.28
CA GLU A 105 6.61 3.21 2.84
C GLU A 105 6.67 2.18 3.97
N VAL A 106 5.70 2.23 4.88
CA VAL A 106 5.64 1.32 6.02
C VAL A 106 5.55 -0.14 5.56
N LEU A 107 4.66 -0.45 4.62
CA LEU A 107 4.49 -1.82 4.11
C LEU A 107 5.73 -2.37 3.41
N THR A 108 6.57 -1.49 2.85
CA THR A 108 7.79 -1.89 2.14
C THR A 108 8.91 -2.33 3.09
N ARG A 109 8.82 -1.99 4.39
CA ARG A 109 9.93 -2.24 5.32
C ARG A 109 10.16 -3.73 5.59
N PRO A 110 11.43 -4.18 5.60
CA PRO A 110 11.78 -5.60 5.76
C PRO A 110 11.33 -6.20 7.10
N GLU A 111 11.30 -5.39 8.17
CA GLU A 111 10.78 -5.77 9.50
C GLU A 111 9.34 -6.29 9.42
N LEU A 112 8.53 -5.68 8.55
CA LEU A 112 7.14 -6.03 8.34
C LEU A 112 6.96 -7.13 7.30
N GLN A 113 7.82 -7.21 6.29
CA GLN A 113 7.74 -8.25 5.27
C GLN A 113 7.80 -9.65 5.88
N SER A 114 8.68 -9.92 6.85
CA SER A 114 8.75 -11.24 7.49
C SER A 114 7.45 -11.66 8.19
N ARG A 115 6.76 -10.72 8.85
CA ARG A 115 5.50 -10.96 9.58
C ARG A 115 4.27 -10.93 8.68
N LEU A 116 4.31 -10.17 7.59
CA LEU A 116 3.21 -9.96 6.66
C LEU A 116 3.40 -10.67 5.31
N ALA A 117 4.46 -11.47 5.14
CA ALA A 117 4.84 -12.16 3.91
C ALA A 117 3.69 -12.93 3.24
N LYS A 118 2.73 -13.42 4.03
CA LYS A 118 1.56 -14.16 3.55
C LYS A 118 0.38 -13.28 3.12
N THR A 119 0.56 -11.97 3.00
CA THR A 119 -0.51 -11.02 2.65
C THR A 119 -0.33 -10.52 1.23
N LYS A 120 -1.38 -10.68 0.40
CA LYS A 120 -1.40 -10.20 -1.00
C LYS A 120 -0.97 -8.73 -1.15
N ALA A 121 -1.34 -7.88 -0.19
CA ALA A 121 -0.95 -6.48 -0.18
C ALA A 121 0.58 -6.27 -0.17
N VAL A 122 1.35 -7.14 0.49
CA VAL A 122 2.82 -7.04 0.51
C VAL A 122 3.41 -7.45 -0.83
N SER A 123 2.92 -8.52 -1.45
CA SER A 123 3.39 -8.93 -2.78
C SER A 123 3.07 -7.89 -3.87
N GLU A 124 1.93 -7.20 -3.75
CA GLU A 124 1.54 -6.10 -4.66
C GLU A 124 2.48 -4.89 -4.50
N VAL A 125 2.76 -4.48 -3.25
CA VAL A 125 3.72 -3.41 -2.95
C VAL A 125 5.11 -3.78 -3.46
N GLN A 126 5.56 -5.01 -3.25
CA GLN A 126 6.85 -5.48 -3.73
C GLN A 126 6.94 -5.45 -5.26
N ALA A 127 5.92 -5.96 -5.97
CA ALA A 127 5.91 -5.94 -7.43
C ALA A 127 5.97 -4.52 -8.01
N LEU A 128 5.27 -3.56 -7.38
CA LEU A 128 5.31 -2.15 -7.80
C LEU A 128 6.67 -1.51 -7.50
N ASN A 129 7.30 -1.83 -6.37
CA ASN A 129 8.65 -1.38 -6.05
C ASN A 129 9.70 -1.96 -7.00
N ASP A 130 9.62 -3.26 -7.30
CA ASP A 130 10.49 -3.93 -8.27
C ASP A 130 10.39 -3.21 -9.64
N PHE A 131 9.18 -2.81 -10.05
CA PHE A 131 8.95 -2.06 -11.29
C PHE A 131 9.62 -0.68 -11.27
N HIS A 132 9.45 0.10 -10.20
CA HIS A 132 10.10 1.40 -10.08
C HIS A 132 11.62 1.29 -9.98
N GLU A 133 12.13 0.26 -9.32
CA GLU A 133 13.56 -0.01 -9.23
C GLU A 133 14.14 -0.35 -10.60
N MET A 134 13.44 -1.15 -11.40
CA MET A 134 13.83 -1.45 -12.78
C MET A 134 13.83 -0.20 -13.64
N LEU A 135 12.78 0.64 -13.57
CA LEU A 135 12.70 1.89 -14.31
C LEU A 135 13.88 2.85 -14.00
N GLY A 136 14.38 2.81 -12.75
CA GLY A 136 15.55 3.59 -12.35
C GLY A 136 16.90 2.98 -12.73
N LYS A 137 16.97 1.66 -12.94
CA LYS A 137 18.20 0.92 -13.29
C LYS A 137 18.38 0.78 -14.80
N ASP A 138 17.38 0.22 -15.47
CA ASP A 138 17.34 -0.10 -16.90
C ASP A 138 15.97 0.29 -17.47
N GLN A 139 15.88 1.43 -18.15
CA GLN A 139 14.62 1.93 -18.71
C GLN A 139 14.03 0.94 -19.73
N ASP A 140 14.87 0.34 -20.57
CA ASP A 140 14.48 -0.63 -21.61
C ASP A 140 13.89 -1.95 -21.06
N ARG A 141 13.88 -2.15 -19.74
CA ARG A 141 13.36 -3.36 -19.08
C ARG A 141 12.06 -3.14 -18.33
N ALA A 142 11.57 -1.91 -18.24
CA ALA A 142 10.34 -1.55 -17.54
C ALA A 142 9.44 -0.77 -18.48
N VAL A 143 8.29 -1.33 -18.84
CA VAL A 143 7.38 -0.75 -19.82
C VAL A 143 6.02 -0.48 -19.18
N TYR A 144 5.37 0.59 -19.60
CA TYR A 144 4.01 0.92 -19.18
C TYR A 144 3.21 1.43 -20.37
N GLY A 145 1.90 1.26 -20.32
CA GLY A 145 1.01 1.61 -21.43
C GLY A 145 0.56 0.39 -22.24
N PRO A 146 -0.69 0.39 -22.76
CA PRO A 146 -1.26 -0.76 -23.44
C PRO A 146 -0.51 -1.14 -24.73
N ALA A 147 -0.06 -0.16 -25.51
CA ALA A 147 0.67 -0.40 -26.76
C ALA A 147 2.03 -1.09 -26.51
N HIS A 148 2.86 -0.50 -25.63
CA HIS A 148 4.18 -1.05 -25.28
C HIS A 148 4.07 -2.46 -24.67
N VAL A 149 3.07 -2.67 -23.79
CA VAL A 149 2.88 -3.97 -23.14
C VAL A 149 2.39 -5.03 -24.14
N ASN A 150 1.54 -4.67 -25.11
CA ASN A 150 1.13 -5.60 -26.17
C ASN A 150 2.32 -6.03 -27.02
N HIS A 151 3.17 -5.10 -27.45
CA HIS A 151 4.35 -5.43 -28.23
C HIS A 151 5.35 -6.31 -27.46
N ALA A 152 5.59 -5.98 -26.18
CA ALA A 152 6.41 -6.79 -25.31
C ALA A 152 5.84 -8.20 -25.08
N ALA A 153 4.51 -8.34 -25.09
CA ALA A 153 3.84 -9.64 -24.96
C ALA A 153 3.98 -10.50 -26.23
N GLU A 154 3.89 -9.90 -27.41
CA GLU A 154 4.12 -10.58 -28.71
C GLU A 154 5.54 -11.14 -28.80
N MET A 155 6.53 -10.38 -28.30
CA MET A 155 7.93 -10.80 -28.25
C MET A 155 8.23 -11.81 -27.12
N GLY A 156 7.25 -12.13 -26.27
CA GLY A 156 7.42 -13.05 -25.15
C GLY A 156 8.41 -12.56 -24.08
N ALA A 157 8.63 -11.24 -24.01
CA ALA A 157 9.66 -10.64 -23.16
C ALA A 157 9.20 -10.40 -21.72
N ILE A 158 7.91 -10.55 -21.41
CA ILE A 158 7.33 -10.21 -20.11
C ILE A 158 7.69 -11.24 -19.04
N ASP A 159 8.24 -10.76 -17.91
CA ASP A 159 8.48 -11.54 -16.70
C ASP A 159 7.34 -11.37 -15.68
N LYS A 160 7.00 -10.12 -15.38
CA LYS A 160 5.93 -9.75 -14.44
C LYS A 160 5.01 -8.74 -15.09
N LEU A 161 3.71 -9.03 -15.09
CA LEU A 161 2.66 -8.13 -15.56
C LEU A 161 1.91 -7.53 -14.37
N LEU A 162 1.74 -6.22 -14.37
CA LEU A 162 0.96 -5.45 -13.41
C LEU A 162 -0.26 -4.85 -14.13
N VAL A 163 -1.47 -5.24 -13.74
CA VAL A 163 -2.72 -4.77 -14.37
C VAL A 163 -3.72 -4.35 -13.30
N THR A 164 -4.41 -3.23 -13.50
CA THR A 164 -5.50 -2.78 -12.62
C THR A 164 -6.83 -3.45 -12.95
N ASP A 165 -7.67 -3.63 -11.93
CA ASP A 165 -9.03 -4.17 -12.06
C ASP A 165 -9.99 -3.28 -12.88
N THR A 166 -9.68 -1.99 -13.04
CA THR A 166 -10.45 -1.05 -13.87
C THR A 166 -10.43 -1.41 -15.34
N LEU A 167 -9.30 -1.92 -15.86
CA LEU A 167 -9.16 -2.30 -17.27
C LEU A 167 -10.08 -3.48 -17.64
N PHE A 168 -10.32 -4.40 -16.71
CA PHE A 168 -11.29 -5.49 -16.89
C PHE A 168 -12.75 -5.06 -16.77
N ARG A 169 -13.01 -3.87 -16.20
CA ARG A 169 -14.36 -3.30 -16.01
C ARG A 169 -14.65 -2.18 -17.00
N ALA A 170 -13.83 -2.02 -18.04
CA ALA A 170 -14.05 -1.02 -19.07
C ALA A 170 -15.45 -1.18 -19.71
N PRO A 171 -16.16 -0.06 -19.97
CA PRO A 171 -17.49 -0.09 -20.56
C PRO A 171 -17.46 -0.71 -21.97
N ASP A 172 -16.38 -0.46 -22.70
CA ASP A 172 -16.13 -1.02 -24.03
C ASP A 172 -15.81 -2.54 -23.95
N PRO A 173 -16.65 -3.40 -24.56
CA PRO A 173 -16.42 -4.84 -24.62
C PRO A 173 -15.15 -5.23 -25.39
N GLU A 174 -14.77 -4.49 -26.43
CA GLU A 174 -13.62 -4.83 -27.26
C GLU A 174 -12.31 -4.65 -26.50
N LYS A 175 -12.14 -3.50 -25.84
CA LYS A 175 -10.99 -3.24 -24.96
C LYS A 175 -10.90 -4.29 -23.83
N ARG A 176 -12.02 -4.71 -23.27
CA ARG A 176 -12.06 -5.76 -22.24
C ARG A 176 -11.56 -7.10 -22.78
N GLN A 177 -12.03 -7.50 -23.96
CA GLN A 177 -11.60 -8.75 -24.58
C GLN A 177 -10.10 -8.73 -24.89
N LYS A 178 -9.57 -7.61 -25.42
CA LYS A 178 -8.13 -7.45 -25.68
C LYS A 178 -7.29 -7.66 -24.42
N VAL A 179 -7.66 -7.05 -23.30
CA VAL A 179 -6.93 -7.18 -22.02
C VAL A 179 -7.02 -8.62 -21.47
N VAL A 180 -8.17 -9.29 -21.59
CA VAL A 180 -8.33 -10.68 -21.17
C VAL A 180 -7.42 -11.60 -21.99
N THR A 181 -7.45 -11.48 -23.33
CA THR A 181 -6.61 -12.27 -24.23
C THR A 181 -5.13 -12.02 -23.95
N LEU A 182 -4.71 -10.77 -23.73
CA LEU A 182 -3.34 -10.41 -23.36
C LEU A 182 -2.88 -11.13 -22.08
N VAL A 183 -3.71 -11.11 -21.05
CA VAL A 183 -3.40 -11.75 -19.75
C VAL A 183 -3.33 -13.27 -19.87
N GLU A 184 -4.17 -13.87 -20.70
CA GLU A 184 -4.12 -15.31 -20.99
C GLU A 184 -2.85 -15.69 -21.74
N ASN A 185 -2.46 -14.94 -22.77
CA ASN A 185 -1.22 -15.15 -23.52
C ASN A 185 0.01 -15.07 -22.61
N ILE A 186 0.07 -14.05 -21.75
CA ILE A 186 1.19 -13.83 -20.82
C ILE A 186 1.28 -14.97 -19.77
N LYS A 187 0.14 -15.49 -19.31
CA LYS A 187 0.11 -16.67 -18.43
C LYS A 187 0.60 -17.94 -19.13
N GLN A 188 0.26 -18.12 -20.41
CA GLN A 188 0.74 -19.26 -21.21
C GLN A 188 2.26 -19.19 -21.42
N SER A 189 2.83 -17.99 -21.57
CA SER A 189 4.28 -17.74 -21.63
C SER A 189 5.02 -17.95 -20.30
N GLY A 190 4.30 -18.33 -19.23
CA GLY A 190 4.87 -18.62 -17.91
C GLY A 190 5.27 -17.39 -17.10
N ALA A 191 4.76 -16.21 -17.46
CA ALA A 191 5.03 -14.97 -16.73
C ALA A 191 4.08 -14.80 -15.53
N THR A 192 4.49 -14.01 -14.55
CA THR A 192 3.72 -13.79 -13.32
C THR A 192 2.75 -12.63 -13.51
N VAL A 193 1.44 -12.87 -13.38
CA VAL A 193 0.42 -11.82 -13.52
C VAL A 193 -0.12 -11.38 -12.16
N ASN A 194 0.07 -10.09 -11.85
CA ASN A 194 -0.41 -9.46 -10.63
C ASN A 194 -1.55 -8.49 -10.95
N ILE A 195 -2.75 -8.81 -10.48
CA ILE A 195 -3.94 -7.96 -10.63
C ILE A 195 -4.10 -7.09 -9.38
N PHE A 196 -4.03 -5.78 -9.58
CA PHE A 196 -4.14 -4.73 -8.58
C PHE A 196 -5.57 -4.21 -8.49
N SER A 197 -6.08 -3.99 -7.28
CA SER A 197 -7.35 -3.28 -7.13
C SER A 197 -7.11 -1.79 -7.04
N THR A 198 -7.87 -1.02 -7.81
CA THR A 198 -7.88 0.46 -7.73
C THR A 198 -8.34 1.00 -6.40
N GLN A 199 -8.98 0.19 -5.56
CA GLN A 199 -9.35 0.55 -4.19
C GLN A 199 -8.21 0.32 -3.17
N HIS A 200 -7.05 -0.14 -3.65
CA HIS A 200 -5.83 -0.27 -2.88
C HIS A 200 -4.84 0.82 -3.33
N VAL A 201 -4.02 1.31 -2.40
CA VAL A 201 -3.09 2.44 -2.64
C VAL A 201 -2.11 2.14 -3.77
N THR A 202 -1.66 0.88 -3.91
CA THR A 202 -0.79 0.45 -5.02
C THR A 202 -1.51 0.47 -6.37
N GLY A 203 -2.81 0.14 -6.40
CA GLY A 203 -3.61 0.21 -7.62
C GLY A 203 -3.89 1.65 -8.03
N GLU A 204 -4.08 2.58 -7.09
CA GLU A 204 -4.17 4.02 -7.38
C GLU A 204 -2.89 4.51 -8.09
N GLN A 205 -1.71 4.12 -7.60
CA GLN A 205 -0.42 4.48 -8.22
C GLN A 205 -0.25 3.88 -9.62
N LEU A 206 -0.56 2.59 -9.80
CA LEU A 206 -0.49 1.96 -11.11
C LEU A 206 -1.47 2.60 -12.10
N ASN A 207 -2.66 3.01 -11.64
CA ASN A 207 -3.65 3.68 -12.47
C ASN A 207 -3.20 5.08 -12.93
N LEU A 208 -2.32 5.76 -12.18
CA LEU A 208 -1.68 6.99 -12.64
C LEU A 208 -0.68 6.74 -13.78
N MET A 209 -0.17 5.52 -13.90
CA MET A 209 0.71 5.05 -14.98
C MET A 209 -0.05 4.21 -16.01
N SER A 210 -1.18 4.71 -16.51
CA SER A 210 -2.07 4.05 -17.49
C SER A 210 -2.83 2.79 -17.02
N GLY A 211 -2.54 2.26 -15.83
CA GLY A 211 -3.21 1.08 -15.28
C GLY A 211 -2.63 -0.26 -15.76
N ILE A 212 -1.67 -0.25 -16.68
CA ILE A 212 -0.96 -1.45 -17.15
C ILE A 212 0.55 -1.19 -17.24
N ALA A 213 1.33 -2.09 -16.65
CA ALA A 213 2.79 -2.06 -16.68
C ALA A 213 3.37 -3.47 -16.68
N ALA A 214 4.59 -3.63 -17.18
CA ALA A 214 5.28 -4.90 -17.21
C ALA A 214 6.79 -4.72 -16.95
N ILE A 215 7.38 -5.74 -16.33
CA ILE A 215 8.83 -5.91 -16.18
C ILE A 215 9.26 -6.98 -17.18
N LEU A 216 10.32 -6.70 -17.93
CA LEU A 216 10.84 -7.57 -18.98
C LEU A 216 12.01 -8.44 -18.52
N ARG A 217 12.12 -9.63 -19.13
CA ARG A 217 13.22 -10.58 -18.95
C ARG A 217 14.52 -10.07 -19.58
N PHE A 218 14.41 -9.41 -20.74
CA PHE A 218 15.52 -8.82 -21.49
C PHE A 218 15.14 -7.40 -21.94
N PRO A 219 16.13 -6.50 -22.11
CA PRO A 219 15.89 -5.13 -22.55
C PRO A 219 15.36 -5.11 -23.99
N LEU A 220 14.38 -4.24 -24.25
CA LEU A 220 13.81 -3.97 -25.57
C LEU A 220 13.99 -2.48 -25.90
N PRO A 221 15.07 -2.09 -26.60
CA PRO A 221 15.36 -0.69 -26.90
C PRO A 221 14.43 -0.08 -27.97
N ASP A 222 13.77 -0.91 -28.79
CA ASP A 222 12.94 -0.45 -29.92
C ASP A 222 11.52 -0.02 -29.51
N LEU A 223 11.23 0.06 -28.20
CA LEU A 223 9.88 0.35 -27.69
C LEU A 223 9.54 1.83 -27.64
N ASP A 224 10.53 2.71 -27.63
CA ASP A 224 10.34 4.17 -27.56
C ASP A 224 9.76 4.75 -28.87
N ASP A 225 9.87 4.02 -29.98
CA ASP A 225 9.36 4.41 -31.30
C ASP A 225 7.88 4.04 -31.52
N ILE A 226 7.23 3.40 -30.54
CA ILE A 226 5.83 2.99 -30.65
C ILE A 226 4.94 4.17 -30.29
N GLU A 227 4.31 4.78 -31.30
CA GLU A 227 3.30 5.81 -31.06
C GLU A 227 2.13 5.25 -30.24
N PRO A 228 1.65 5.99 -29.21
CA PRO A 228 0.46 5.59 -28.49
C PRO A 228 -0.75 5.69 -29.44
N GLU A 229 -1.30 4.55 -29.87
CA GLU A 229 -2.62 4.54 -30.52
C GLU A 229 -3.67 5.08 -29.53
N GLU A 230 -4.40 6.12 -29.95
CA GLU A 230 -5.45 6.84 -29.21
C GLU A 230 -6.62 5.93 -28.71
#